data_AF-A0A2D5UWV1-F1
#
_entry.id   AF-A0A2D5UWV1-F1
#
_cell.length_a   1.000
_cell.length_b   1.000
_cell.length_c   1.000
_cell.angle_alpha   90.00
_cell.angle_beta   90.00
_cell.angle_gamma   90.00
#
_symmetry.space_group_name_H-M   'P 1'
#
loop_
_entity.id
_entity.type
_entity.pdbx_description
1 polymer ?
#
loop_
_entity_poly.entity_id
_entity_poly.type
_entity_poly.pdbx_seq_one_letter_code
_entity_poly.pdbx_strand_id
1 'polypeptide(L)'
;ILHALIFGLEAGRRLVPGWVNLAMLADGVIVYCGVGVAGMMLDGLFLDYNVLSYDASKGQHYGIILVEFGVGLTVTGVMLALFHAFAGFAEAHYKPSSGGKGGTSGEGRS
;
A
#
# COMPACT_ATOMS: atom_id res chain seq x y z
N ILE A 1 2.48 5.81 -6.56
CA ILE A 1 3.64 6.49 -5.91
C ILE A 1 4.17 7.64 -6.78
N LEU A 2 4.72 7.39 -7.99
CA LEU A 2 5.25 8.46 -8.87
C LEU A 2 4.25 9.59 -9.16
N HIS A 3 2.99 9.27 -9.44
CA HIS A 3 1.94 10.27 -9.63
C HIS A 3 1.73 11.16 -8.40
N ALA A 4 1.77 10.59 -7.20
CA ALA A 4 1.61 11.36 -5.96
C ALA A 4 2.85 12.20 -5.62
N LEU A 5 4.04 11.78 -6.07
CA LEU A 5 5.26 12.59 -5.98
C LEU A 5 5.21 13.80 -6.92
N ILE A 6 4.61 13.67 -8.11
CA ILE A 6 4.53 14.74 -9.11
C ILE A 6 3.37 15.70 -8.86
N PHE A 7 2.19 15.18 -8.49
CA PHE A 7 0.95 15.97 -8.36
C PHE A 7 0.57 16.28 -6.91
N GLY A 8 1.40 15.91 -5.93
CA GLY A 8 1.16 16.13 -4.51
C GLY A 8 0.26 15.09 -3.84
N LEU A 9 0.26 15.13 -2.51
CA LEU A 9 -0.41 14.16 -1.63
C LEU A 9 -1.91 14.04 -1.87
N GLU A 10 -2.60 15.16 -2.10
CA GLU A 10 -4.05 15.21 -2.22
C GLU A 10 -4.54 14.41 -3.44
N ALA A 11 -3.81 14.46 -4.55
CA ALA A 11 -4.09 13.67 -5.74
C ALA A 11 -3.84 12.17 -5.49
N GLY A 12 -2.79 11.81 -4.74
CA GLY A 12 -2.49 10.43 -4.37
C GLY A 12 -3.52 9.81 -3.43
N ARG A 13 -3.95 10.56 -2.41
CA ARG A 13 -4.93 10.14 -1.41
C ARG A 13 -6.33 9.94 -2.01
N ARG A 14 -6.63 10.65 -3.10
CA ARG A 14 -7.89 10.51 -3.87
C ARG A 14 -7.88 9.28 -4.78
N LEU A 15 -6.70 8.84 -5.25
CA LEU A 15 -6.53 7.65 -6.08
C LEU A 15 -6.61 6.35 -5.28
N VAL A 16 -6.02 6.31 -4.08
CA VAL A 16 -6.09 5.13 -3.19
C VAL A 16 -6.50 5.56 -1.79
N PRO A 17 -7.81 5.64 -1.49
CA PRO A 17 -8.28 5.91 -0.14
C PRO A 17 -7.90 4.77 0.81
N GLY A 18 -7.72 5.08 2.09
CA GLY A 18 -7.17 4.13 3.08
C GLY A 18 -7.89 2.79 3.17
N TRP A 19 -9.21 2.76 2.91
CA TRP A 19 -9.99 1.52 2.90
C TRP A 19 -9.61 0.58 1.74
N VAL A 20 -9.28 1.10 0.56
CA VAL A 20 -8.80 0.30 -0.58
C VAL A 20 -7.44 -0.30 -0.25
N ASN A 21 -6.58 0.47 0.41
CA ASN A 21 -5.27 -0.03 0.81
C ASN A 21 -5.36 -1.15 1.85
N LEU A 22 -6.30 -1.03 2.79
CA LEU A 22 -6.59 -2.08 3.77
C LEU A 22 -7.19 -3.33 3.09
N ALA A 23 -8.08 -3.14 2.11
CA ALA A 23 -8.64 -4.23 1.31
C ALA A 23 -7.52 -4.96 0.54
N MET A 24 -6.61 -4.25 -0.13
CA MET A 24 -5.47 -4.86 -0.83
C MET A 24 -4.57 -5.69 0.11
N LEU A 25 -4.35 -5.21 1.34
CA LEU A 25 -3.60 -5.96 2.36
C LEU A 25 -4.33 -7.24 2.77
N ALA A 26 -5.63 -7.14 3.06
CA ALA A 26 -6.46 -8.27 3.48
C ALA A 26 -6.60 -9.30 2.35
N ASP A 27 -6.84 -8.84 1.12
CA ASP A 27 -6.99 -9.67 -0.07
C ASP A 27 -5.71 -10.49 -0.33
N GLY A 28 -4.52 -9.90 -0.19
CA GLY A 28 -3.27 -10.65 -0.35
C GLY A 28 -3.10 -11.78 0.68
N VAL A 29 -3.52 -11.56 1.93
CA VAL A 29 -3.50 -12.60 2.98
C VAL A 29 -4.55 -13.67 2.72
N ILE A 30 -5.77 -13.27 2.32
CA ILE A 30 -6.85 -14.20 1.97
C ILE A 30 -6.45 -15.08 0.79
N VAL A 31 -5.82 -14.50 -0.23
CA VAL A 31 -5.30 -15.23 -1.39
C VAL A 31 -4.22 -16.23 -0.96
N TYR A 32 -3.24 -15.80 -0.17
CA TYR A 32 -2.17 -16.68 0.31
C TYR A 32 -2.72 -17.85 1.16
N CYS A 33 -3.60 -17.56 2.12
CA CYS A 33 -4.26 -18.57 2.94
C CYS A 33 -5.16 -19.48 2.11
N GLY A 34 -5.91 -18.93 1.14
CA GLY A 34 -6.79 -19.67 0.25
C GLY A 34 -6.04 -20.69 -0.60
N VAL A 35 -4.90 -20.30 -1.19
CA VAL A 35 -4.03 -21.23 -1.93
C VAL A 35 -3.51 -22.35 -1.03
N GLY A 36 -3.03 -21.99 0.16
CA GLY A 36 -2.50 -22.96 1.10
C GLY A 36 -3.56 -23.97 1.59
N VAL A 37 -4.75 -23.49 1.93
CA VAL A 37 -5.89 -24.35 2.34
C VAL A 37 -6.36 -25.23 1.17
N ALA A 38 -6.43 -24.69 -0.05
CA ALA A 38 -6.78 -25.46 -1.24
C ALA A 38 -5.79 -26.63 -1.47
N GLY A 39 -4.49 -26.40 -1.28
CA GLY A 39 -3.47 -27.46 -1.35
C GLY A 39 -3.68 -28.57 -0.30
N MET A 40 -4.03 -28.18 0.94
CA MET A 40 -4.30 -29.15 2.01
C MET A 40 -5.58 -29.97 1.79
N MET A 41 -6.62 -29.39 1.16
CA MET A 41 -7.85 -30.11 0.82
C MET A 41 -7.64 -31.20 -0.25
N LEU A 42 -6.55 -31.11 -1.00
CA LEU A 42 -6.16 -32.07 -2.04
C LEU A 42 -5.14 -33.10 -1.53
N ASP A 43 -5.03 -33.28 -0.20
CA ASP A 43 -4.08 -34.18 0.47
C ASP A 43 -2.60 -33.77 0.27
N GLY A 44 -2.35 -32.50 -0.05
CA GLY A 44 -1.03 -31.90 -0.16
C GLY A 44 -0.55 -31.20 1.11
N LEU A 45 0.74 -30.85 1.15
CA LEU A 45 1.26 -29.90 2.14
C LEU A 45 0.71 -28.48 1.91
N PHE A 46 0.83 -27.61 2.92
CA PHE A 46 0.53 -26.18 2.75
C PHE A 46 1.42 -25.61 1.64
N LEU A 47 0.81 -25.04 0.58
CA LEU A 47 1.46 -24.61 -0.67
C LEU A 47 1.99 -25.75 -1.55
N ASP A 48 1.45 -26.96 -1.44
CA ASP A 48 1.78 -28.04 -2.36
C ASP A 48 1.03 -27.87 -3.69
N TYR A 49 1.71 -27.23 -4.64
CA TYR A 49 1.16 -26.92 -5.96
C TYR A 49 1.08 -28.14 -6.88
N ASN A 50 1.74 -29.26 -6.54
CA ASN A 50 1.68 -30.48 -7.34
C ASN A 50 0.30 -31.11 -7.37
N VAL A 51 -0.48 -30.89 -6.29
CA VAL A 51 -1.77 -31.54 -6.07
C VAL A 51 -2.94 -30.71 -6.59
N LEU A 52 -2.67 -29.48 -7.03
CA LEU A 52 -3.68 -28.52 -7.49
C LEU A 52 -4.23 -28.82 -8.90
N SER A 53 -3.63 -29.76 -9.64
CA SER A 53 -4.14 -30.19 -10.95
C SER A 53 -3.74 -31.65 -11.25
N TYR A 54 -4.54 -32.34 -12.06
CA TYR A 54 -4.27 -33.72 -12.53
C TYR A 54 -2.92 -33.88 -13.26
N ASP A 55 -2.33 -32.78 -13.71
CA ASP A 55 -1.03 -32.71 -14.36
C ASP A 55 -0.09 -31.84 -13.50
N ALA A 56 0.87 -32.46 -12.81
CA ALA A 56 1.73 -31.80 -11.83
C ALA A 56 2.48 -30.58 -12.40
N SER A 57 2.78 -30.59 -13.71
CA SER A 57 3.44 -29.46 -14.40
C SER A 57 2.56 -28.21 -14.44
N LYS A 58 1.24 -28.36 -14.63
CA LYS A 58 0.29 -27.24 -14.68
C LYS A 58 -0.07 -26.74 -13.28
N GLY A 59 -0.15 -27.63 -12.29
CA GLY A 59 -0.38 -27.27 -10.89
C GLY A 59 0.68 -26.32 -10.34
N GLN A 60 1.95 -26.58 -10.66
CA GLN A 60 3.08 -25.72 -10.30
C GLN A 60 3.00 -24.31 -10.91
N HIS A 61 2.62 -24.21 -12.20
CA HIS A 61 2.48 -22.90 -12.86
C HIS A 61 1.34 -22.07 -12.26
N TYR A 62 0.18 -22.67 -12.01
CA TYR A 62 -0.92 -21.94 -11.39
C TYR A 62 -0.60 -21.55 -9.94
N GLY A 63 0.05 -22.44 -9.19
CA GLY A 63 0.47 -22.19 -7.82
C GLY A 63 1.41 -21.00 -7.66
N ILE A 64 2.46 -20.93 -8.49
CA ILE A 64 3.44 -19.86 -8.40
C ILE A 64 2.85 -18.50 -8.78
N ILE A 65 2.03 -18.44 -9.84
CA ILE A 65 1.39 -17.19 -10.28
C ILE A 65 0.43 -16.67 -9.20
N LEU A 66 -0.30 -17.55 -8.52
CA LEU A 66 -1.27 -17.16 -7.50
C LEU A 66 -0.58 -16.62 -6.23
N VAL A 67 0.55 -17.21 -5.85
CA VAL A 67 1.36 -16.69 -4.73
C VAL A 67 2.09 -15.42 -5.12
N GLU A 68 2.68 -15.33 -6.31
CA GLU A 68 3.29 -14.09 -6.82
C GLU A 68 2.26 -12.95 -6.87
N PHE A 69 1.02 -13.24 -7.27
CA PHE A 69 -0.07 -12.27 -7.26
C PHE A 69 -0.45 -11.84 -5.83
N GLY A 70 -0.62 -12.80 -4.91
CA GLY A 70 -0.96 -12.51 -3.51
C GLY A 70 0.11 -11.67 -2.80
N VAL A 71 1.39 -12.03 -2.98
CA VAL A 71 2.54 -11.26 -2.47
C VAL A 71 2.63 -9.90 -3.15
N GLY A 72 2.41 -9.82 -4.47
CA GLY A 72 2.40 -8.56 -5.21
C GLY A 72 1.34 -7.57 -4.72
N LEU A 73 0.13 -8.06 -4.41
CA LEU A 73 -0.94 -7.23 -3.84
C LEU A 73 -0.58 -6.69 -2.46
N THR A 74 -0.08 -7.55 -1.56
CA THR A 74 0.32 -7.14 -0.21
C THR A 74 1.48 -6.16 -0.23
N VAL A 75 2.53 -6.44 -1.01
CA VAL A 75 3.68 -5.54 -1.15
C VAL A 75 3.24 -4.18 -1.69
N THR A 76 2.38 -4.15 -2.71
CA THR A 76 1.85 -2.89 -3.26
C THR A 76 1.07 -2.10 -2.21
N GLY A 77 0.20 -2.77 -1.45
CA GLY A 77 -0.58 -2.14 -0.38
C GLY A 77 0.30 -1.58 0.76
N VAL A 78 1.33 -2.32 1.19
CA VAL A 78 2.29 -1.86 2.19
C VAL A 78 3.06 -0.64 1.67
N MET A 79 3.53 -0.66 0.42
CA MET A 79 4.26 0.47 -0.16
C MET A 79 3.39 1.74 -0.25
N LEU A 80 2.10 1.59 -0.58
CA LEU A 80 1.14 2.70 -0.58
C LEU A 80 0.85 3.20 0.85
N ALA A 81 0.76 2.29 1.84
CA ALA A 81 0.54 2.65 3.24
C ALA A 81 1.71 3.51 3.76
N LEU A 82 2.93 3.04 3.54
CA LEU A 82 4.16 3.73 3.94
C LEU A 82 4.27 5.09 3.26
N PHE A 83 4.01 5.14 1.94
CA PHE A 83 4.02 6.39 1.21
C PHE A 83 3.04 7.40 1.83
N HIS A 84 1.78 7.02 2.06
CA HIS A 84 0.80 7.93 2.67
C HIS A 84 1.18 8.35 4.09
N ALA A 85 1.75 7.46 4.91
CA ALA A 85 2.18 7.77 6.27
C ALA A 85 3.30 8.83 6.28
N PHE A 86 4.35 8.65 5.47
CA PHE A 86 5.44 9.63 5.37
C PHE A 86 4.99 10.95 4.76
N ALA A 87 4.14 10.88 3.74
CA ALA A 87 3.66 12.03 3.02
C ALA A 87 2.73 12.88 3.92
N GLY A 88 1.86 12.26 4.73
CA GLY A 88 1.04 12.97 5.72
C GLY A 88 1.84 13.56 6.89
N PHE A 89 2.95 12.92 7.27
CA PHE A 89 3.84 13.45 8.31
C PHE A 89 4.51 14.78 7.92
N ALA A 90 4.89 14.93 6.65
CA ALA A 90 5.50 16.17 6.15
C ALA A 90 4.55 17.38 6.24
N GLU A 91 3.25 17.16 6.06
CA GLU A 91 2.21 18.20 6.16
C GLU A 91 2.01 18.68 7.61
N ALA A 92 1.96 17.75 8.57
CA ALA A 92 1.68 18.03 9.97
C ALA A 92 2.79 18.84 10.69
N HIS A 93 4.05 18.71 10.25
CA HIS A 93 5.20 19.36 10.88
C HIS A 93 5.60 20.71 10.26
N TYR A 94 4.91 21.17 9.21
CA TYR A 94 5.11 22.51 8.65
C TYR A 94 4.23 23.53 9.36
N LYS A 95 4.65 23.97 10.56
CA LYS A 95 4.20 25.26 11.11
C LYS A 95 5.19 26.31 10.61
N PRO A 96 4.83 27.19 9.67
CA PRO A 96 5.65 28.36 9.42
C PRO A 96 5.60 29.15 10.73
N SER A 97 6.74 29.24 11.42
CA SER A 97 6.92 30.21 12.50
C SER A 97 6.51 31.55 11.91
N SER A 98 5.46 32.16 12.47
CA SER A 98 5.07 33.52 12.12
C SER A 98 6.19 34.44 12.61
N GLY A 99 7.24 34.55 11.81
CA GLY A 99 8.33 35.47 11.99
C GLY A 99 7.83 36.89 11.75
N GLY A 100 7.80 37.66 12.84
CA GLY A 100 8.13 39.08 12.83
C GLY A 100 7.18 40.01 12.09
N LYS A 101 6.21 40.58 12.81
CA LYS A 101 5.92 42.00 12.62
C LYS A 101 7.02 42.80 13.31
N GLY A 102 8.15 42.95 12.62
CA GLY A 102 9.12 44.00 12.86
C GLY A 102 8.49 45.36 12.54
N GLY A 103 8.85 46.35 13.34
CA GLY A 103 8.15 47.62 13.45
C GLY A 103 8.15 48.50 12.21
N THR A 104 7.10 49.33 12.14
CA THR A 104 7.19 50.65 11.54
C THR A 104 7.15 51.65 12.68
N SER A 105 8.34 52.16 13.01
CA SER A 105 8.53 53.35 13.82
C SER A 105 8.12 54.59 13.01
N GLY A 106 7.34 55.47 13.63
CA GLY A 106 7.32 56.92 13.39
C GLY A 106 6.56 57.42 12.16
N GLU A 107 5.43 58.11 12.39
CA GLU A 107 5.24 59.45 11.84
C GLU A 107 4.30 60.26 12.75
N GLY A 108 4.76 61.43 13.19
CA GLY A 108 4.01 62.34 14.05
C GLY A 108 3.14 63.33 13.27
N ARG A 109 2.19 63.94 13.98
CA ARG A 109 1.39 65.17 13.72
C ARG A 109 0.04 64.94 14.41
N SER A 110 -0.54 65.83 15.21
CA SER A 110 -0.23 67.15 15.74
C SER A 110 -1.20 67.37 16.90
#